data_AF-A0A6P8W7E6-F1
#
_entry.id   AF-A0A6P8W7E6-F1
#
_cell.length_a   1.000
_cell.length_b   1.000
_cell.length_c   1.000
_cell.angle_alpha   90.00
_cell.angle_beta   90.00
_cell.angle_gamma   90.00
#
_symmetry.space_group_name_H-M   'P 1'
#
loop_
_entity.id
_entity.type
_entity.pdbx_description
1 polymer ?
#
loop_
_entity_poly.entity_id
_entity_poly.type
_entity_poly.pdbx_seq_one_letter_code
_entity_poly.pdbx_strand_id
1 'polypeptide(L)'
;MVVKQFLQQRGLNEVFSGGISSYSLTIMCVSFLQLHPRKVVASKANLGVLLLEFFELYGSRFSYTNIQISVENGGSYRRAPLTSISQIFLPDPLNLENNIGRATNRIMAIRQAFRWAFQVLTLSINSTQRNNNSILGQIIHFNKEVVDQRAWLQKTFGHLIVVKPNEDESTSSQPVEPNS
;
A
#
# COMPACT_ATOMS: atom_id res chain seq x y z
N MET A 1 -3.56 -4.36 -2.50
CA MET A 1 -2.84 -3.43 -1.61
C MET A 1 -3.04 -3.87 -0.17
N VAL A 2 -1.95 -4.19 0.55
CA VAL A 2 -1.96 -4.70 1.94
C VAL A 2 -2.69 -3.74 2.89
N VAL A 3 -2.38 -2.45 2.82
CA VAL A 3 -3.04 -1.41 3.66
C VAL A 3 -4.53 -1.27 3.31
N LYS A 4 -4.88 -1.31 2.02
CA LYS A 4 -6.29 -1.30 1.59
C LYS A 4 -7.05 -2.50 2.16
N GLN A 5 -6.48 -3.70 2.05
CA GLN A 5 -7.09 -4.93 2.57
C GLN A 5 -7.24 -4.87 4.10
N PHE A 6 -6.21 -4.37 4.79
CA PHE A 6 -6.21 -4.16 6.23
C PHE A 6 -7.36 -3.25 6.69
N LEU A 7 -7.60 -2.13 5.99
CA LEU A 7 -8.71 -1.22 6.28
C LEU A 7 -10.06 -1.82 5.89
N GLN A 8 -10.12 -2.57 4.80
CA GLN A 8 -11.33 -3.22 4.32
C GLN A 8 -11.89 -4.20 5.33
N GLN A 9 -11.03 -5.03 5.93
CA GLN A 9 -11.44 -5.98 6.97
C GLN A 9 -11.95 -5.32 8.25
N ARG A 10 -11.71 -4.01 8.42
CA ARG A 10 -12.14 -3.22 9.56
C ARG A 10 -13.30 -2.28 9.22
N GLY A 11 -13.82 -2.33 8.00
CA GLY A 11 -14.87 -1.43 7.53
C GLY A 11 -14.44 0.04 7.55
N LEU A 12 -13.16 0.32 7.28
CA LEU A 12 -12.56 1.66 7.27
C LEU A 12 -12.15 2.13 5.87
N ASN A 13 -12.44 1.37 4.82
CA ASN A 13 -12.08 1.67 3.43
C ASN A 13 -13.23 2.29 2.61
N GLU A 14 -14.39 2.53 3.23
CA GLU A 14 -15.60 3.03 2.56
C GLU A 14 -15.89 4.45 3.00
N VAL A 15 -15.96 5.36 2.04
CA VAL A 15 -16.19 6.80 2.31
C VAL A 15 -17.60 7.05 2.83
N PHE A 16 -18.58 6.29 2.34
CA PHE A 16 -19.98 6.41 2.75
C PHE A 16 -20.17 6.20 4.27
N SER A 17 -19.41 5.27 4.86
CA SER A 17 -19.42 5.00 6.30
C SER A 17 -18.36 5.81 7.08
N GLY A 18 -17.77 6.83 6.46
CA GLY A 18 -16.81 7.72 7.09
C GLY A 18 -15.35 7.25 7.06
N GLY A 19 -15.06 6.17 6.34
CA GLY A 19 -13.72 5.64 6.14
C GLY A 19 -12.87 6.45 5.14
N ILE A 20 -11.73 5.88 4.77
CA ILE A 20 -10.81 6.50 3.81
C ILE A 20 -11.03 5.96 2.41
N SER A 21 -11.06 6.85 1.43
CA SER A 21 -11.15 6.46 0.02
C SER A 21 -9.86 5.78 -0.45
N SER A 22 -9.96 4.95 -1.50
CA SER A 22 -8.76 4.36 -2.13
C SER A 22 -7.82 5.44 -2.69
N TYR A 23 -8.37 6.58 -3.15
CA TYR A 23 -7.58 7.68 -3.68
C TYR A 23 -6.81 8.42 -2.57
N SER A 24 -7.50 8.80 -1.49
CA SER A 24 -6.91 9.42 -0.30
C SER A 24 -5.82 8.52 0.31
N LEU A 25 -6.06 7.21 0.38
CA LEU A 25 -5.07 6.24 0.83
C LEU A 25 -3.85 6.17 -0.09
N THR A 26 -4.05 6.28 -1.40
CA THR A 26 -2.96 6.30 -2.38
C THR A 26 -2.11 7.57 -2.20
N ILE A 27 -2.73 8.73 -2.00
CA ILE A 27 -2.02 9.99 -1.71
C ILE A 27 -1.19 9.88 -0.43
N MET A 28 -1.72 9.25 0.63
CA MET A 28 -0.94 8.97 1.85
C MET A 28 0.27 8.07 1.55
N CYS A 29 0.10 6.99 0.78
CA CYS A 29 1.21 6.12 0.39
C CYS A 29 2.28 6.87 -0.43
N VAL A 30 1.86 7.69 -1.40
CA VAL A 30 2.77 8.50 -2.23
C VAL A 30 3.55 9.49 -1.36
N SER A 31 2.86 10.23 -0.50
CA SER A 31 3.48 11.18 0.42
C SER A 31 4.50 10.51 1.35
N PHE A 32 4.15 9.35 1.90
CA PHE A 32 5.06 8.56 2.74
C PHE A 32 6.34 8.19 1.99
N LEU A 33 6.23 7.70 0.75
CA LEU A 33 7.39 7.28 -0.05
C LEU A 33 8.25 8.47 -0.49
N GLN A 34 7.61 9.58 -0.87
CA GLN A 34 8.26 10.82 -1.28
C GLN A 34 9.09 11.45 -0.15
N LEU A 35 8.52 11.49 1.07
CA LEU A 35 9.13 12.12 2.24
C LEU A 35 9.94 11.14 3.09
N HIS A 36 10.14 9.91 2.61
CA HIS A 36 10.86 8.89 3.35
C HIS A 36 12.35 9.27 3.48
N PRO A 37 12.95 9.28 4.69
CA PRO A 37 14.34 9.71 4.89
C PRO A 37 15.34 8.94 4.04
N ARG A 38 15.08 7.63 3.87
CA ARG A 38 15.81 6.79 2.91
C ARG A 38 15.10 6.94 1.57
N LYS A 39 15.74 7.59 0.59
CA LYS A 39 15.23 7.65 -0.80
C LYS A 39 14.90 6.23 -1.25
N VAL A 40 13.60 5.93 -1.40
CA VAL A 40 13.14 4.57 -1.68
C VAL A 40 13.43 4.26 -3.14
N VAL A 41 14.46 3.46 -3.38
CA VAL A 41 14.77 2.92 -4.71
C VAL A 41 14.14 1.54 -4.82
N ALA A 42 13.29 1.32 -5.83
CA ALA A 42 12.50 0.10 -5.98
C ALA A 42 13.33 -1.19 -5.87
N SER A 43 14.54 -1.22 -6.44
CA SER A 43 15.43 -2.38 -6.43
C SER A 43 16.01 -2.73 -5.06
N LYS A 44 15.99 -1.81 -4.09
CA LYS A 44 16.54 -2.00 -2.73
C LYS A 44 15.47 -1.82 -1.65
N ALA A 45 14.20 -1.68 -2.04
CA ALA A 45 13.13 -1.38 -1.12
C ALA A 45 12.74 -2.62 -0.30
N ASN A 46 12.89 -2.53 1.03
CA ASN A 46 12.32 -3.52 1.94
C ASN A 46 10.87 -3.14 2.25
N LEU A 47 9.93 -3.75 1.54
CA LEU A 47 8.50 -3.47 1.67
C LEU A 47 7.94 -3.75 3.07
N GLY A 48 8.52 -4.70 3.81
CA GLY A 48 8.10 -5.01 5.18
C GLY A 48 8.45 -3.87 6.15
N VAL A 49 9.67 -3.33 6.03
CA VAL A 49 10.11 -2.18 6.82
C VAL A 49 9.30 -0.94 6.46
N LEU A 50 9.09 -0.67 5.17
CA LEU A 50 8.28 0.46 4.70
C LEU A 50 6.83 0.38 5.20
N LEU A 51 6.24 -0.82 5.20
CA LEU A 51 4.90 -1.02 5.73
C LEU A 51 4.84 -0.75 7.25
N LEU A 52 5.85 -1.21 8.00
CA LEU A 52 5.94 -0.99 9.45
C LEU A 52 6.07 0.52 9.76
N GLU A 53 6.96 1.21 9.06
CA GLU A 53 7.18 2.66 9.19
C GLU A 53 5.95 3.47 8.76
N PHE A 54 5.21 3.02 7.73
CA PHE A 54 3.94 3.63 7.33
C PHE A 54 2.92 3.58 8.48
N PHE A 55 2.76 2.41 9.12
CA PHE A 55 1.86 2.26 10.26
C PHE A 55 2.32 3.06 11.48
N GLU A 56 3.62 3.16 11.72
CA GLU A 56 4.18 4.00 12.79
C GLU A 56 3.86 5.49 12.55
N LEU A 57 4.16 5.97 11.34
CA LEU A 57 3.95 7.38 10.97
C LEU A 57 2.48 7.74 11.13
N TYR A 58 1.59 7.05 10.41
CA TYR A 58 0.17 7.42 10.38
C TYR A 58 -0.63 6.95 11.60
N GLY A 59 -0.10 5.99 12.39
CA GLY A 59 -0.73 5.54 13.62
C GLY A 59 -0.34 6.34 14.86
N SER A 60 0.89 6.86 14.90
CA SER A 60 1.44 7.46 16.13
C SER A 60 1.96 8.89 15.91
N ARG A 61 2.81 9.10 14.90
CA ARG A 61 3.63 10.32 14.76
C ARG A 61 2.94 11.46 14.00
N PHE A 62 2.05 11.13 13.07
CA PHE A 62 1.37 12.10 12.22
C PHE A 62 0.28 12.85 12.98
N SER A 63 0.31 14.18 12.90
CA SER A 63 -0.72 15.06 13.48
C SER A 63 -1.79 15.39 12.44
N TYR A 64 -2.92 14.69 12.51
CA TYR A 64 -4.04 14.90 11.59
C TYR A 64 -4.71 16.27 11.75
N THR A 65 -4.58 16.93 12.90
CA THR A 65 -5.20 18.23 13.16
C THR A 65 -4.36 19.39 12.63
N ASN A 66 -3.03 19.23 12.59
CA ASN A 66 -2.11 20.35 12.36
C ASN A 66 -1.37 20.23 11.02
N ILE A 67 -1.40 19.06 10.37
CA ILE A 67 -0.62 18.79 9.16
C ILE A 67 -1.53 18.54 7.96
N GLN A 68 -1.21 19.22 6.88
CA GLN A 68 -1.71 18.99 5.53
C GLN A 68 -0.64 18.28 4.70
N ILE A 69 -1.06 17.29 3.91
CA ILE A 69 -0.18 16.55 3.00
C ILE A 69 -0.28 17.19 1.61
N SER A 70 0.85 17.54 0.99
CA SER A 70 0.94 17.77 -0.45
C SER A 70 1.88 16.74 -1.07
N VAL A 71 1.54 16.26 -2.26
CA VAL A 71 2.39 15.36 -3.07
C VAL A 71 3.00 16.05 -4.28
N GLU A 72 2.76 17.36 -4.43
CA GLU A 72 3.34 18.19 -5.49
C GLU A 72 4.85 18.33 -5.27
N ASN A 73 5.61 18.44 -6.37
CA ASN A 73 7.05 18.76 -6.35
C ASN A 73 7.90 17.87 -5.42
N GLY A 74 7.56 16.57 -5.33
CA GLY A 74 8.27 15.62 -4.46
C GLY A 74 7.76 15.56 -3.02
N GLY A 75 6.62 16.20 -2.72
CA GLY A 75 5.88 16.05 -1.48
C GLY A 75 6.33 17.02 -0.37
N SER A 76 5.39 17.42 0.48
CA SER A 76 5.66 18.25 1.66
C SER A 76 4.57 18.13 2.72
N TYR A 77 4.95 18.39 3.98
CA TYR A 77 4.01 18.60 5.08
C TYR A 77 3.88 20.10 5.33
N ARG A 78 2.65 20.61 5.21
CA ARG A 78 2.32 22.02 5.46
C ARG A 78 1.42 22.12 6.69
N ARG A 79 1.30 23.32 7.25
CA ARG A 79 0.36 23.55 8.35
C ARG A 79 -1.07 23.50 7.82
N ALA A 80 -1.91 22.65 8.41
CA ALA A 80 -3.31 22.54 8.07
C ALA A 80 -4.08 23.81 8.51
N PRO A 81 -5.20 24.14 7.85
CA PRO A 81 -6.09 25.19 8.31
C PRO A 81 -6.61 24.91 9.74
N LEU A 82 -6.69 25.96 10.56
CA LEU A 82 -7.10 25.90 11.98
C LEU A 82 -8.52 25.35 12.20
N THR A 83 -9.34 25.27 11.15
CA THR A 83 -10.70 24.72 11.18
C THR A 83 -10.75 23.19 11.17
N SER A 84 -9.61 22.50 11.04
CA SER A 84 -9.52 21.06 10.79
C SER A 84 -9.59 20.21 12.08
N ILE A 85 -10.65 20.38 12.87
CA ILE A 85 -10.85 19.52 14.05
C ILE A 85 -11.22 18.12 13.55
N SER A 86 -10.36 17.13 13.80
CA SER A 86 -10.57 15.71 13.46
C SER A 86 -10.73 15.36 11.97
N GLN A 87 -10.26 16.20 11.05
CA GLN A 87 -10.30 15.95 9.61
C GLN A 87 -8.88 15.81 9.05
N ILE A 88 -8.66 14.83 8.17
CA ILE A 88 -7.41 14.74 7.42
C ILE A 88 -7.41 15.77 6.27
N PHE A 89 -6.33 16.53 6.13
CA PHE A 89 -6.20 17.53 5.07
C PHE A 89 -5.31 17.01 3.94
N LEU A 90 -5.97 16.60 2.85
CA LEU A 90 -5.39 16.10 1.61
C LEU A 90 -5.96 16.94 0.46
N PRO A 91 -5.32 18.03 0.04
CA PRO A 91 -5.68 18.73 -1.19
C PRO A 91 -5.48 17.79 -2.38
N ASP A 92 -6.42 17.81 -3.31
CA ASP A 92 -6.30 17.11 -4.57
C ASP A 92 -5.13 17.71 -5.39
N PRO A 93 -4.15 16.91 -5.83
CA PRO A 93 -3.09 17.40 -6.71
C PRO A 93 -3.60 17.98 -8.03
N LEU A 94 -4.81 17.62 -8.47
CA LEU A 94 -5.45 18.16 -9.66
C LEU A 94 -6.30 19.40 -9.37
N ASN A 95 -6.69 19.62 -8.10
CA ASN A 95 -7.45 20.77 -7.65
C ASN A 95 -7.19 21.06 -6.15
N LEU A 96 -6.27 21.98 -5.87
CA LEU A 96 -5.82 22.28 -4.50
C LEU A 96 -6.91 22.83 -3.57
N GLU A 97 -8.03 23.34 -4.11
CA GLU A 97 -9.17 23.78 -3.31
C GLU A 97 -10.02 22.61 -2.80
N ASN A 98 -9.93 21.45 -3.44
CA ASN A 98 -10.68 20.27 -3.09
C ASN A 98 -9.92 19.41 -2.07
N ASN A 99 -10.39 19.35 -0.82
CA ASN A 99 -9.85 18.43 0.17
C ASN A 99 -10.50 17.02 0.03
N ILE A 100 -9.78 16.09 -0.59
CA ILE A 100 -10.23 14.68 -0.77
C ILE A 100 -10.29 13.89 0.55
N GLY A 101 -9.70 14.43 1.62
CA GLY A 101 -9.78 13.88 2.97
C GLY A 101 -11.07 14.25 3.70
N ARG A 102 -11.87 15.17 3.17
CA ARG A 102 -13.06 15.74 3.85
C ARG A 102 -14.11 14.71 4.23
N ALA A 103 -14.28 13.67 3.43
CA ALA A 103 -15.28 12.64 3.68
C ALA A 103 -14.83 11.57 4.70
N THR A 104 -13.56 11.62 5.16
CA THR A 104 -13.03 10.71 6.18
C THR A 104 -13.26 11.29 7.57
N ASN A 105 -14.43 11.03 8.15
CA ASN A 105 -14.78 11.47 9.51
C ASN A 105 -14.33 10.48 10.62
N ARG A 106 -13.91 9.26 10.26
CA ARG A 106 -13.39 8.24 11.20
C ARG A 106 -11.87 8.19 11.24
N ILE A 107 -11.19 9.33 11.05
CA ILE A 107 -9.72 9.37 10.99
C ILE A 107 -9.06 8.87 12.28
N MET A 108 -9.69 9.10 13.44
CA MET A 108 -9.18 8.60 14.73
C MET A 108 -9.24 7.06 14.82
N ALA A 109 -10.27 6.44 14.25
CA ALA A 109 -10.36 4.99 14.17
C ALA A 109 -9.28 4.41 13.22
N ILE A 110 -9.03 5.08 12.10
CA ILE A 110 -7.95 4.73 11.17
C ILE A 110 -6.57 4.86 11.85
N ARG A 111 -6.32 5.97 12.55
CA ARG A 111 -5.11 6.19 13.35
C ARG A 111 -4.91 5.06 14.38
N GLN A 112 -5.96 4.72 15.13
CA GLN A 112 -5.89 3.65 16.11
C GLN A 112 -5.63 2.27 15.46
N ALA A 113 -6.26 1.99 14.32
CA ALA A 113 -6.02 0.76 13.57
C ALA A 113 -4.55 0.67 13.11
N PHE A 114 -3.99 1.74 12.54
CA PHE A 114 -2.59 1.79 12.14
C PHE A 114 -1.64 1.64 13.34
N ARG A 115 -1.92 2.31 14.46
CA ARG A 115 -1.13 2.16 15.69
C ARG A 115 -1.13 0.70 16.17
N TRP A 116 -2.30 0.07 16.20
CA TRP A 116 -2.43 -1.33 16.57
C TRP A 116 -1.62 -2.24 15.64
N ALA A 117 -1.70 -2.02 14.32
CA ALA A 117 -0.94 -2.80 13.35
C ALA A 117 0.58 -2.67 13.58
N PHE A 118 1.07 -1.46 13.82
CA PHE A 118 2.47 -1.21 14.17
C PHE A 118 2.89 -2.00 15.42
N GLN A 119 2.09 -1.97 16.49
CA GLN A 119 2.38 -2.67 17.73
C GLN A 119 2.43 -4.19 17.54
N VAL A 120 1.42 -4.76 16.86
CA VAL A 120 1.32 -6.20 16.60
C VAL A 120 2.50 -6.69 15.75
N LEU A 121 2.82 -5.99 14.68
CA LEU A 121 3.94 -6.37 13.81
C LEU A 121 5.29 -6.26 14.55
N THR A 122 5.50 -5.20 15.33
CA THR A 122 6.74 -5.02 16.10
C THR A 122 6.94 -6.13 17.12
N LEU A 123 5.90 -6.50 17.87
CA LEU A 123 5.93 -7.62 18.81
C LEU A 123 6.22 -8.95 18.12
N SER A 124 5.61 -9.15 16.94
CA SER A 124 5.82 -10.38 16.15
C SER A 124 7.25 -10.55 15.66
N ILE A 125 7.88 -9.45 15.26
CA ILE A 125 9.27 -9.45 14.79
C ILE A 125 10.24 -9.74 15.95
N ASN A 126 9.95 -9.22 17.14
CA ASN A 126 10.78 -9.41 18.32
C ASN A 126 10.53 -10.74 19.07
N SER A 127 9.46 -11.47 18.70
CA SER A 127 9.13 -12.75 19.32
C SER A 127 10.10 -13.85 18.88
N THR A 128 10.84 -14.41 19.83
CA THR A 128 11.70 -15.59 19.61
C THR A 128 10.89 -16.87 19.34
N GLN A 129 9.61 -16.89 19.75
CA GLN A 129 8.69 -17.98 19.44
C GLN A 129 8.21 -17.82 17.99
N ARG A 130 8.69 -18.71 17.11
CA ARG A 130 8.19 -18.83 15.73
C ARG A 130 6.79 -19.43 15.79
N ASN A 131 5.78 -18.57 15.91
CA ASN A 131 4.43 -18.98 15.57
C ASN A 131 4.42 -19.31 14.07
N ASN A 132 3.90 -20.48 13.67
CA ASN A 132 3.79 -20.90 12.27
C ASN A 132 2.86 -20.01 11.42
N ASN A 133 2.33 -18.93 11.99
CA ASN A 133 1.48 -17.98 11.30
C ASN A 133 2.32 -16.88 10.64
N SER A 134 1.93 -16.50 9.42
CA SER A 134 2.52 -15.35 8.74
C SER A 134 2.40 -14.09 9.59
N ILE A 135 3.49 -13.31 9.67
CA ILE A 135 3.54 -12.01 10.36
C ILE A 135 2.42 -11.08 9.83
N LEU A 136 2.21 -11.06 8.52
CA LEU A 136 1.11 -10.30 7.91
C LEU A 136 -0.26 -10.90 8.21
N GLY A 137 -0.33 -12.22 8.43
CA GLY A 137 -1.52 -12.94 8.86
C GLY A 137 -2.05 -12.50 10.23
N GLN A 138 -1.24 -11.79 11.03
CA GLN A 138 -1.67 -11.25 12.32
C GLN A 138 -2.50 -9.97 12.19
N ILE A 139 -2.28 -9.19 11.13
CA ILE A 139 -3.00 -7.94 10.91
C ILE A 139 -4.06 -8.04 9.80
N ILE A 140 -3.92 -9.03 8.91
CA ILE A 140 -4.82 -9.31 7.79
C ILE A 140 -5.20 -10.79 7.82
N HIS A 141 -6.49 -11.07 7.91
CA HIS A 141 -6.99 -12.44 7.89
C HIS A 141 -7.34 -12.85 6.46
N PHE A 142 -6.82 -13.97 5.98
CA PHE A 142 -7.26 -14.50 4.69
C PHE A 142 -8.50 -15.36 4.90
N ASN A 143 -9.57 -15.09 4.17
CA ASN A 143 -10.71 -16.02 4.14
C ASN A 143 -10.25 -17.29 3.41
N LYS A 144 -10.31 -18.44 4.09
CA LYS A 144 -9.92 -19.74 3.53
C LYS A 144 -10.65 -20.02 2.22
N GLU A 145 -11.91 -19.62 2.12
CA GLU A 145 -12.72 -19.77 0.92
C GLU A 145 -12.11 -19.09 -0.32
N VAL A 146 -11.50 -17.91 -0.16
CA VAL A 146 -10.83 -17.20 -1.27
C VAL A 146 -9.53 -17.89 -1.65
N VAL A 147 -8.83 -18.50 -0.69
CA VAL A 147 -7.63 -19.29 -0.95
C VAL A 147 -8.00 -20.57 -1.70
N ASP A 148 -9.06 -21.24 -1.26
CA ASP A 148 -9.58 -22.47 -1.86
C ASP A 148 -10.12 -22.21 -3.27
N GLN A 149 -10.83 -21.10 -3.48
CA GLN A 149 -11.26 -20.66 -4.82
C GLN A 149 -10.08 -20.38 -5.75
N ARG A 150 -9.02 -19.71 -5.28
CA ARG A 150 -7.81 -19.49 -6.09
C ARG A 150 -7.10 -20.79 -6.43
N ALA A 151 -6.99 -21.71 -5.46
CA ALA A 151 -6.42 -23.03 -5.68
C ALA A 151 -7.26 -23.83 -6.68
N TRP A 152 -8.59 -23.76 -6.58
CA TRP A 152 -9.51 -24.38 -7.52
C TRP A 152 -9.38 -23.77 -8.93
N LEU A 153 -9.35 -22.44 -9.06
CA LEU A 153 -9.16 -21.78 -10.36
C LEU A 153 -7.84 -22.19 -11.01
N GLN A 154 -6.76 -22.24 -10.23
CA GLN A 154 -5.44 -22.66 -10.73
C GLN A 154 -5.43 -24.13 -11.14
N LYS A 155 -6.09 -25.01 -10.37
CA LYS A 155 -6.23 -26.43 -10.71
C LYS A 155 -7.09 -26.64 -11.95
N THR A 156 -8.20 -25.92 -12.06
CA THR A 156 -9.21 -26.10 -13.12
C THR A 156 -8.79 -25.44 -14.42
N PHE A 157 -8.19 -24.25 -14.37
CA PHE A 157 -7.88 -23.44 -15.54
C PHE A 157 -6.38 -23.19 -15.75
N GLY A 158 -5.50 -23.73 -14.91
CA GLY A 158 -4.04 -23.55 -15.05
C GLY A 158 -3.49 -24.07 -16.38
N HIS A 159 -4.16 -25.04 -16.99
CA HIS A 159 -3.81 -25.57 -18.32
C HIS A 159 -4.23 -24.64 -19.49
N LEU A 160 -5.13 -23.67 -19.26
CA LEU A 160 -5.55 -22.68 -20.26
C LEU A 160 -4.65 -21.43 -20.27
N ILE A 161 -3.82 -21.25 -19.24
CA ILE A 161 -2.80 -20.19 -19.20
C ILE A 161 -1.58 -20.70 -19.99
N VAL A 162 -1.74 -20.85 -21.31
CA VAL A 162 -0.61 -21.00 -22.22
C VAL A 162 0.02 -19.61 -22.34
N VAL A 163 1.04 -19.35 -21.52
CA VAL A 163 2.03 -18.33 -21.87
C VAL A 163 2.69 -18.86 -23.14
N LYS A 164 2.34 -18.30 -24.30
CA LYS A 164 3.07 -18.59 -25.54
C LYS A 164 4.55 -18.24 -25.27
N PRO A 165 5.49 -19.17 -25.43
CA PRO A 165 6.89 -18.80 -25.51
C PRO A 165 7.03 -17.88 -26.72
N ASN A 166 7.75 -16.78 -26.59
CA ASN A 166 8.22 -16.01 -27.74
C ASN A 166 9.23 -16.88 -28.49
N GLU A 167 8.74 -17.74 -29.39
CA GLU A 167 9.54 -18.22 -30.51
C GLU A 167 9.48 -17.11 -31.55
N ASP A 168 10.58 -16.35 -31.70
CA ASP A 168 11.02 -15.70 -32.93
C ASP A 168 12.26 -14.85 -32.64
N GLU A 169 13.44 -15.48 -32.72
CA GLU A 169 14.61 -14.96 -33.46
C GLU A 169 15.82 -15.89 -33.25
N SER A 170 15.79 -17.03 -33.93
CA SER A 170 17.01 -17.69 -34.36
C SER A 170 16.74 -18.30 -35.72
N THR A 171 17.25 -17.67 -36.79
CA THR A 171 17.96 -18.29 -37.93
C THR A 171 18.11 -17.25 -39.06
N SER A 172 19.32 -16.72 -39.23
CA SER A 172 19.88 -16.49 -40.57
C SER A 172 21.40 -16.38 -40.47
N SER A 173 22.06 -17.53 -40.51
CA SER A 173 23.45 -17.66 -40.90
C SER A 173 23.46 -18.36 -42.26
N GLN A 174 23.70 -17.61 -43.33
CA GLN A 174 24.08 -18.18 -44.62
C GLN A 174 25.62 -18.23 -44.74
N PRO A 175 26.21 -19.35 -45.19
CA PRO A 175 27.63 -19.41 -45.50
C PRO A 175 27.90 -18.89 -46.92
N VAL A 176 28.91 -18.05 -47.08
CA VAL A 176 29.43 -17.59 -48.38
C VAL A 176 30.47 -18.60 -48.86
N GLU A 177 30.21 -19.27 -49.98
CA GLU A 177 31.21 -20.06 -50.71
C GLU A 177 32.17 -19.16 -51.52
N PRO A 178 33.40 -19.61 -51.77
CA PRO A 178 34.41 -18.85 -52.50
C PRO A 178 34.32 -19.14 -54.01
N ASN A 179 34.57 -18.14 -54.86
CA ASN A 179 34.94 -18.40 -56.24
C ASN A 179 36.00 -17.41 -56.74
N SER A 180 37.16 -18.01 -57.05
CA SER A 180 38.16 -17.74 -58.10
C SER A 180 38.57 -16.29 -58.41
#